data_AF-A0A5S3UZ88-F1
#
_entry.id   AF-A0A5S3UZ88-F1
#
_cell.length_a   1.000
_cell.length_b   1.000
_cell.length_c   1.000
_cell.angle_alpha   90.00
_cell.angle_beta   90.00
_cell.angle_gamma   90.00
#
_symmetry.space_group_name_H-M   'P 1'
#
loop_
_entity.id
_entity.type
_entity.pdbx_description
1 polymer ?
#
loop_
_entity_poly.entity_id
_entity_poly.type
_entity_poly.pdbx_seq_one_letter_code
_entity_poly.pdbx_strand_id
1 'polypeptide(L)'
;MGSTSTIKQPGALNILTVIITATLLGACGSGGSETTTGTSQNTQSTAVDETNSSQSNTDADTASDNSDSDTDNADGDTDSTAGDGDTAPDPGDEDKGDSDTEPDDDEGGSEETPDSPDQNDTLAGWILNSDGATAAIMLDEAGQLAQVNVQAVSALEQSGQQYTVVTASGMPDYQVVVDEEMLSSLSSRPRAASDFATGSPQVAIGDVVEFGQDIGYNSNSSCALDAGQGYWPPGPVCPEVMDRTGTFPNQPTQNTDTCETGLGTVGFWVNGTSVYNWGDGQSYNNERIWQTLAPVAEQYDVDVCGGHAAQGDYHHHYYSSCLAKMVGDTGTGHSPVYGYAADGYAIYGPWESQGELAISSWEVRDYRASAPTGCSDGARSCVLNDQYDVSQGTRNVSSGPGFDTVVRTLSRNELVAENGYFKEDFYWNSTLTEQGGNYLDQYNGHYDEHRGYHYHVTARDDNGKLIPTFPYTIGDRFAGELQSNGLTSCGGIRPGGSGRE
;
A
#
# COMPACT_ATOMS: atom_id res chain seq x y z
N MET A 1 -18.01 28.50 -48.11
CA MET A 1 -18.74 27.22 -47.98
C MET A 1 -18.28 26.61 -46.67
N GLY A 2 -19.10 26.41 -45.64
CA GLY A 2 -20.52 26.72 -45.51
C GLY A 2 -21.33 25.50 -45.09
N SER A 3 -21.19 25.07 -43.84
CA SER A 3 -22.12 24.15 -43.17
C SER A 3 -22.10 24.45 -41.68
N THR A 4 -23.28 24.66 -41.09
CA THR A 4 -23.47 25.01 -39.67
C THR A 4 -24.58 24.16 -39.09
N SER A 5 -24.26 23.44 -38.01
CA SER A 5 -25.19 22.66 -37.17
C SER A 5 -24.73 22.85 -35.72
N THR A 6 -25.19 23.87 -34.98
CA THR A 6 -26.55 24.02 -34.42
C THR A 6 -26.86 22.92 -33.40
N ILE A 7 -26.47 23.20 -32.15
CA ILE A 7 -26.81 22.42 -30.95
C ILE A 7 -28.34 22.42 -30.75
N LYS A 8 -28.88 21.30 -30.24
CA LYS A 8 -30.27 21.21 -29.74
C LYS A 8 -30.28 20.79 -28.27
N GLN A 9 -30.98 21.56 -27.44
CA GLN A 9 -31.39 21.12 -26.11
C GLN A 9 -32.56 20.12 -26.21
N PRO A 10 -32.63 19.09 -25.35
CA PRO A 10 -33.88 18.45 -24.96
C PRO A 10 -34.69 19.40 -24.06
N GLY A 11 -36.00 19.51 -24.28
CA GLY A 11 -36.90 20.29 -23.43
C GLY A 11 -37.62 19.43 -22.38
N ALA A 12 -37.94 20.02 -21.22
CA ALA A 12 -38.71 19.35 -20.17
C ALA A 12 -40.22 19.30 -20.51
N LEU A 13 -40.91 18.19 -20.19
CA LEU A 13 -42.37 18.19 -20.04
C LEU A 13 -42.93 17.06 -19.15
N ASN A 14 -43.58 17.48 -18.07
CA ASN A 14 -44.72 16.88 -17.36
C ASN A 14 -44.77 15.36 -17.09
N ILE A 15 -44.51 15.02 -15.82
CA ILE A 15 -45.45 14.38 -14.87
C ILE A 15 -46.69 13.69 -15.49
N LEU A 16 -46.85 12.39 -15.22
CA LEU A 16 -48.17 11.77 -15.08
C LEU A 16 -48.18 10.74 -13.93
N THR A 17 -48.85 11.07 -12.83
CA THR A 17 -49.03 10.17 -11.69
C THR A 17 -50.10 9.12 -11.98
N VAL A 18 -49.83 7.84 -11.71
CA VAL A 18 -50.83 6.77 -11.71
C VAL A 18 -50.90 6.14 -10.32
N ILE A 19 -52.00 6.36 -9.62
CA ILE A 19 -52.33 5.71 -8.35
C ILE A 19 -53.25 4.53 -8.66
N ILE A 20 -52.87 3.31 -8.26
CA ILE A 20 -53.80 2.18 -8.12
C ILE A 20 -53.64 1.59 -6.72
N THR A 21 -54.59 1.90 -5.85
CA THR A 21 -54.77 1.29 -4.53
C THR A 21 -55.58 0.01 -4.65
N ALA A 22 -55.09 -1.07 -4.05
CA ALA A 22 -55.86 -2.30 -3.82
C ALA A 22 -55.45 -2.90 -2.46
N THR A 23 -56.22 -2.60 -1.41
CA THR A 23 -55.99 -3.07 -0.04
C THR A 23 -56.97 -4.18 0.37
N LEU A 24 -56.62 -4.84 1.49
CA LEU A 24 -57.47 -5.50 2.50
C LEU A 24 -57.57 -7.04 2.55
N LEU A 25 -57.34 -7.52 3.79
CA LEU A 25 -57.78 -8.77 4.44
C LEU A 25 -57.11 -10.09 3.99
N GLY A 26 -56.67 -10.98 4.90
CA GLY A 26 -56.49 -10.82 6.35
C GLY A 26 -56.47 -12.12 7.17
N ALA A 27 -56.11 -11.97 8.46
CA ALA A 27 -56.29 -12.92 9.58
C ALA A 27 -55.39 -14.18 9.72
N CYS A 28 -54.48 -14.10 10.70
CA CYS A 28 -54.27 -15.01 11.85
C CYS A 28 -54.41 -16.55 11.72
N GLY A 29 -53.42 -17.29 12.23
CA GLY A 29 -53.56 -18.68 12.67
C GLY A 29 -52.27 -19.27 13.28
N SER A 30 -52.33 -19.79 14.51
CA SER A 30 -51.15 -20.30 15.24
C SER A 30 -51.09 -21.82 15.34
N GLY A 31 -49.89 -22.38 15.15
CA GLY A 31 -49.35 -23.51 15.93
C GLY A 31 -49.75 -24.94 15.55
N GLY A 32 -49.00 -25.91 16.11
CA GLY A 32 -49.47 -27.29 16.30
C GLY A 32 -48.75 -28.39 15.51
N SER A 33 -47.71 -28.93 16.15
CA SER A 33 -46.98 -30.21 15.99
C SER A 33 -47.73 -31.48 15.47
N GLU A 34 -46.92 -32.53 15.28
CA GLU A 34 -47.22 -33.99 15.21
C GLU A 34 -47.47 -34.68 13.84
N THR A 35 -46.47 -35.52 13.48
CA THR A 35 -46.54 -36.94 13.04
C THR A 35 -47.89 -37.55 12.56
N THR A 36 -47.94 -38.51 11.62
CA THR A 36 -47.15 -39.78 11.63
C THR A 36 -47.26 -40.58 10.30
N THR A 37 -46.19 -41.31 9.90
CA THR A 37 -46.15 -42.56 9.07
C THR A 37 -46.79 -42.67 7.66
N GLY A 38 -46.08 -43.33 6.73
CA GLY A 38 -46.59 -43.66 5.37
C GLY A 38 -45.69 -44.59 4.52
N THR A 39 -45.24 -45.72 5.08
CA THR A 39 -44.16 -46.61 4.57
C THR A 39 -44.43 -47.41 3.28
N SER A 40 -43.44 -47.54 2.39
CA SER A 40 -43.02 -48.78 1.65
C SER A 40 -41.85 -48.50 0.67
N GLN A 41 -40.64 -49.09 0.84
CA GLN A 41 -40.14 -50.37 0.25
C GLN A 41 -39.86 -50.32 -1.28
N ASN A 42 -38.78 -50.88 -1.85
CA ASN A 42 -37.53 -51.55 -1.36
C ASN A 42 -36.45 -51.42 -2.52
N THR A 43 -35.20 -51.90 -2.58
CA THR A 43 -34.34 -52.95 -1.94
C THR A 43 -32.87 -52.49 -2.15
N GLN A 44 -32.04 -52.21 -1.15
CA GLN A 44 -31.28 -53.09 -0.23
C GLN A 44 -30.09 -53.88 -0.84
N SER A 45 -28.86 -53.47 -0.49
CA SER A 45 -27.61 -54.27 -0.44
C SER A 45 -26.52 -53.44 0.28
N THR A 46 -26.42 -53.49 1.62
CA THR A 46 -25.35 -54.21 2.38
C THR A 46 -23.92 -53.90 1.86
N ALA A 47 -23.06 -53.06 2.45
CA ALA A 47 -22.81 -52.53 3.80
C ALA A 47 -21.80 -53.30 4.68
N VAL A 48 -20.68 -52.62 5.00
CA VAL A 48 -19.89 -52.53 6.27
C VAL A 48 -19.15 -51.19 6.13
N ASP A 49 -19.31 -50.11 6.89
CA ASP A 49 -19.53 -49.85 8.33
C ASP A 49 -18.24 -49.88 9.18
N GLU A 50 -17.82 -48.71 9.67
CA GLU A 50 -17.53 -48.47 11.10
C GLU A 50 -17.34 -46.96 11.39
N THR A 51 -18.06 -46.48 12.39
CA THR A 51 -17.81 -45.26 13.20
C THR A 51 -17.80 -43.86 12.53
N ASN A 52 -18.84 -43.09 12.85
CA ASN A 52 -18.94 -41.64 12.69
C ASN A 52 -18.57 -40.91 14.00
N SER A 53 -17.85 -39.78 13.92
CA SER A 53 -17.96 -38.73 14.94
C SER A 53 -17.65 -37.34 14.37
N SER A 54 -18.69 -36.59 14.02
CA SER A 54 -18.62 -35.15 13.82
C SER A 54 -18.72 -34.43 15.17
N GLN A 55 -17.72 -33.64 15.55
CA GLN A 55 -17.84 -32.70 16.66
C GLN A 55 -17.36 -31.30 16.27
N SER A 56 -18.19 -30.31 16.62
CA SER A 56 -17.88 -28.90 16.63
C SER A 56 -16.99 -28.55 17.82
N ASN A 57 -15.99 -27.70 17.62
CA ASN A 57 -15.36 -26.97 18.72
C ASN A 57 -15.93 -25.54 18.77
N THR A 58 -16.50 -25.20 19.91
CA THR A 58 -16.76 -23.82 20.36
C THR A 58 -15.65 -23.39 21.31
N ASP A 59 -15.49 -22.09 21.50
CA ASP A 59 -14.49 -21.49 22.37
C ASP A 59 -14.65 -21.89 23.85
N ALA A 60 -13.52 -21.98 24.56
CA ALA A 60 -13.45 -21.89 26.02
C ALA A 60 -12.01 -21.60 26.46
N ASP A 61 -11.83 -20.57 27.29
CA ASP A 61 -10.58 -20.33 28.02
C ASP A 61 -10.22 -21.49 28.95
N THR A 62 -8.92 -21.72 29.16
CA THR A 62 -8.40 -21.83 30.53
C THR A 62 -6.90 -21.61 30.60
N ALA A 63 -6.44 -20.83 31.58
CA ALA A 63 -5.03 -20.69 31.92
C ALA A 63 -4.53 -21.89 32.75
N SER A 64 -3.21 -22.02 32.88
CA SER A 64 -2.58 -22.81 33.95
C SER A 64 -1.37 -22.07 34.50
N ASP A 65 -1.40 -21.78 35.80
CA ASP A 65 -0.34 -21.07 36.52
C ASP A 65 0.98 -21.84 36.58
N ASN A 66 2.06 -21.12 36.92
CA ASN A 66 3.02 -21.57 37.94
C ASN A 66 3.73 -20.35 38.58
N SER A 67 3.02 -19.76 39.55
CA SER A 67 3.52 -19.37 40.88
C SER A 67 5.02 -19.04 41.09
N ASP A 68 5.23 -17.83 41.63
CA ASP A 68 5.95 -17.56 42.89
C ASP A 68 7.49 -17.69 42.97
N SER A 69 8.20 -16.84 43.72
CA SER A 69 7.84 -15.53 44.32
C SER A 69 9.11 -14.77 44.77
N ASP A 70 8.92 -13.50 45.20
CA ASP A 70 9.66 -12.65 46.17
C ASP A 70 11.13 -12.99 46.54
N THR A 71 12.06 -12.04 46.69
CA THR A 71 11.96 -10.78 47.47
C THR A 71 12.99 -9.73 47.06
N ASP A 72 12.72 -8.46 47.40
CA ASP A 72 13.69 -7.35 47.39
C ASP A 72 14.88 -7.57 48.38
N ASN A 73 16.01 -6.88 48.17
CA ASN A 73 16.25 -5.57 48.80
C ASN A 73 17.58 -4.89 48.35
N ALA A 74 17.76 -3.63 48.74
CA ALA A 74 18.75 -2.67 48.25
C ALA A 74 20.11 -2.62 49.00
N ASP A 75 20.97 -1.70 48.50
CA ASP A 75 22.12 -1.01 49.13
C ASP A 75 23.42 -1.79 49.43
N GLY A 76 24.57 -1.14 49.13
CA GLY A 76 25.91 -1.66 49.45
C GLY A 76 27.09 -0.97 48.72
N ASP A 77 27.37 0.29 49.02
CA ASP A 77 28.59 1.02 48.58
C ASP A 77 29.88 0.45 49.20
N THR A 78 31.01 0.45 48.46
CA THR A 78 32.36 0.85 48.97
C THR A 78 33.49 0.89 47.90
N ASP A 79 33.96 2.10 47.61
CA ASP A 79 35.34 2.59 47.86
C ASP A 79 36.57 2.28 46.93
N SER A 80 37.36 3.35 46.72
CA SER A 80 38.82 3.45 46.39
C SER A 80 39.36 2.90 45.06
N THR A 81 40.39 3.48 44.38
CA THR A 81 41.24 4.71 44.50
C THR A 81 42.07 4.85 43.19
N ALA A 82 42.78 5.93 42.84
CA ALA A 82 42.71 7.40 43.04
C ALA A 82 43.94 8.06 42.34
N GLY A 83 43.90 9.34 41.94
CA GLY A 83 45.11 10.07 41.48
C GLY A 83 44.90 11.34 40.63
N ASP A 84 45.28 12.49 41.21
CA ASP A 84 45.92 13.73 40.69
C ASP A 84 45.89 14.09 39.17
N GLY A 85 45.78 15.37 38.76
CA GLY A 85 45.62 16.63 39.52
C GLY A 85 45.94 17.90 38.69
N ASP A 86 45.50 19.08 39.17
CA ASP A 86 45.99 20.48 39.03
C ASP A 86 46.94 20.90 37.86
N THR A 87 46.87 22.11 37.25
CA THR A 87 46.03 23.33 37.38
C THR A 87 46.21 24.26 36.15
N ALA A 88 45.35 25.28 35.99
CA ALA A 88 45.51 26.43 35.06
C ALA A 88 46.42 27.55 35.67
N PRO A 89 46.77 28.72 35.05
CA PRO A 89 45.96 29.54 34.13
C PRO A 89 46.68 30.33 32.98
N ASP A 90 45.87 31.14 32.29
CA ASP A 90 46.09 32.32 31.40
C ASP A 90 47.15 33.36 31.94
N PRO A 91 47.69 34.40 31.21
CA PRO A 91 47.11 35.13 30.04
C PRO A 91 48.06 35.74 28.95
N GLY A 92 47.49 36.44 27.94
CA GLY A 92 48.06 37.74 27.45
C GLY A 92 48.28 38.04 25.93
N ASP A 93 47.21 38.48 25.24
CA ASP A 93 47.02 39.68 24.35
C ASP A 93 48.07 40.25 23.31
N GLU A 94 47.55 41.11 22.40
CA GLU A 94 48.14 41.97 21.33
C GLU A 94 48.73 41.27 20.05
N ASP A 95 48.61 41.77 18.81
CA ASP A 95 48.44 43.18 18.38
C ASP A 95 47.70 43.50 17.02
N LYS A 96 47.05 44.67 17.00
CA LYS A 96 46.51 45.64 15.97
C LYS A 96 46.38 45.33 14.45
N GLY A 97 45.28 45.86 13.88
CA GLY A 97 45.10 46.28 12.48
C GLY A 97 43.80 47.09 12.29
N ASP A 98 43.86 48.32 11.77
CA ASP A 98 42.83 49.38 11.98
C ASP A 98 42.44 50.15 10.68
N SER A 99 41.17 50.60 10.58
CA SER A 99 40.77 51.86 9.90
C SER A 99 39.23 52.15 9.91
N ASP A 100 38.82 53.13 10.73
CA ASP A 100 37.92 54.27 10.45
C ASP A 100 36.42 54.16 10.04
N THR A 101 35.55 54.39 11.04
CA THR A 101 34.46 55.39 11.19
C THR A 101 33.37 55.69 10.10
N GLU A 102 32.11 55.32 10.43
CA GLU A 102 30.93 56.17 10.78
C GLU A 102 30.58 57.51 10.05
N PRO A 103 29.32 58.03 10.14
CA PRO A 103 28.03 57.41 10.52
C PRO A 103 26.84 57.81 9.58
N ASP A 104 25.61 57.37 9.89
CA ASP A 104 24.37 58.18 9.78
C ASP A 104 23.20 57.49 10.52
N ASP A 105 22.36 58.26 11.24
CA ASP A 105 21.16 57.80 11.95
C ASP A 105 19.87 58.08 11.14
N ASP A 106 18.87 57.19 11.17
CA ASP A 106 17.46 57.55 11.50
C ASP A 106 16.60 56.31 11.82
N GLU A 107 15.46 56.50 12.50
CA GLU A 107 14.51 55.44 12.86
C GLU A 107 13.52 55.12 11.70
N GLY A 108 13.15 53.84 11.57
CA GLY A 108 12.26 53.37 10.47
C GLY A 108 11.54 52.06 10.76
N GLY A 109 10.89 51.93 11.91
CA GLY A 109 10.22 50.70 12.31
C GLY A 109 8.99 50.35 11.45
N SER A 110 9.09 49.27 10.68
CA SER A 110 7.94 48.50 10.19
C SER A 110 8.01 47.08 10.77
N GLU A 111 6.97 46.66 11.48
CA GLU A 111 6.82 45.27 11.91
C GLU A 111 6.58 44.41 10.67
N GLU A 112 7.61 43.71 10.20
CA GLU A 112 7.39 42.65 9.22
C GLU A 112 6.69 41.49 9.91
N THR A 113 5.48 41.18 9.43
CA THR A 113 4.76 39.95 9.80
C THR A 113 5.66 38.77 9.47
N PRO A 114 5.86 37.80 10.38
CA PRO A 114 6.62 36.59 10.06
C PRO A 114 6.06 35.95 8.80
N ASP A 115 6.91 35.77 7.79
CA ASP A 115 6.50 35.18 6.52
C ASP A 115 6.13 33.70 6.71
N SER A 116 5.47 33.12 5.71
CA SER A 116 5.14 31.70 5.70
C SER A 116 6.43 30.86 5.85
N PRO A 117 6.43 29.75 6.62
CA PRO A 117 7.61 28.90 6.75
C PRO A 117 8.13 28.47 5.37
N ASP A 118 9.45 28.60 5.19
CA ASP A 118 10.10 28.50 3.89
C ASP A 118 9.83 27.18 3.17
N GLN A 119 9.26 27.29 1.97
CA GLN A 119 9.04 26.17 1.02
C GLN A 119 10.34 25.56 0.47
N ASN A 120 11.49 26.00 0.98
CA ASN A 120 12.83 25.63 0.52
C ASN A 120 13.48 24.52 1.36
N ASP A 121 12.97 24.30 2.59
CA ASP A 121 13.47 23.29 3.55
C ASP A 121 12.55 22.06 3.63
N THR A 122 11.70 21.83 2.63
CA THR A 122 10.81 20.67 2.53
C THR A 122 10.90 19.96 1.19
N LEU A 123 10.71 18.65 1.19
CA LEU A 123 10.54 17.82 0.01
C LEU A 123 9.31 18.28 -0.78
N ALA A 124 9.42 18.34 -2.11
CA ALA A 124 8.44 18.99 -2.99
C ALA A 124 7.34 18.03 -3.50
N GLY A 125 6.29 18.60 -4.09
CA GLY A 125 5.28 17.85 -4.85
C GLY A 125 4.06 17.37 -4.05
N TRP A 126 4.03 17.54 -2.72
CA TRP A 126 2.87 17.21 -1.89
C TRP A 126 1.60 17.93 -2.34
N ILE A 127 0.50 17.18 -2.42
CA ILE A 127 -0.81 17.67 -2.80
C ILE A 127 -1.52 18.18 -1.54
N LEU A 128 -1.25 19.45 -1.21
CA LEU A 128 -1.78 20.12 -0.04
C LEU A 128 -3.27 20.48 -0.18
N ASN A 129 -4.05 20.10 0.82
CA ASN A 129 -5.43 20.53 1.02
C ASN A 129 -5.46 21.91 1.70
N SER A 130 -5.10 22.95 0.93
CA SER A 130 -5.02 24.32 1.43
C SER A 130 -6.36 25.07 1.48
N ASP A 131 -7.42 24.53 0.87
CA ASP A 131 -8.76 25.12 0.83
C ASP A 131 -9.77 24.45 1.77
N GLY A 132 -9.42 23.33 2.39
CA GLY A 132 -10.30 22.56 3.27
C GLY A 132 -11.27 21.66 2.52
N ALA A 133 -10.91 21.22 1.31
CA ALA A 133 -11.65 20.24 0.53
C ALA A 133 -11.93 18.95 1.33
N THR A 134 -13.09 18.36 1.07
CA THR A 134 -13.53 17.10 1.69
C THR A 134 -13.89 16.08 0.62
N ALA A 135 -13.74 14.79 0.94
CA ALA A 135 -14.21 13.71 0.09
C ALA A 135 -15.70 13.89 -0.24
N ALA A 136 -16.12 13.45 -1.43
CA ALA A 136 -17.52 13.57 -1.84
C ALA A 136 -18.49 12.72 -0.98
N ILE A 137 -17.99 11.61 -0.43
CA ILE A 137 -18.79 10.53 0.17
C ILE A 137 -18.16 9.94 1.45
N MET A 138 -16.84 9.77 1.52
CA MET A 138 -16.18 9.19 2.70
C MET A 138 -16.34 10.09 3.95
N LEU A 139 -16.61 9.46 5.10
CA LEU A 139 -16.89 10.14 6.38
C LEU A 139 -15.78 9.91 7.42
N ASP A 140 -15.61 10.89 8.31
CA ASP A 140 -14.78 10.80 9.51
C ASP A 140 -15.50 10.14 10.71
N GLU A 141 -14.80 9.96 11.83
CA GLU A 141 -15.36 9.41 13.07
C GLU A 141 -16.54 10.25 13.64
N ALA A 142 -16.62 11.54 13.28
CA ALA A 142 -17.69 12.45 13.67
C ALA A 142 -18.87 12.46 12.67
N GLY A 143 -18.83 11.61 11.64
CA GLY A 143 -19.83 11.52 10.58
C GLY A 143 -19.91 12.78 9.70
N GLN A 144 -18.83 13.55 9.60
CA GLN A 144 -18.68 14.64 8.62
C GLN A 144 -17.88 14.13 7.41
N LEU A 145 -17.95 14.82 6.27
CA LEU A 145 -17.14 14.46 5.09
C LEU A 145 -15.65 14.61 5.43
N ALA A 146 -14.88 13.54 5.22
CA ALA A 146 -13.48 13.48 5.57
C ALA A 146 -12.64 14.51 4.78
N GLN A 147 -11.64 15.14 5.41
CA GLN A 147 -10.66 15.93 4.65
C GLN A 147 -9.82 15.01 3.74
N VAL A 148 -9.56 15.46 2.52
CA VAL A 148 -8.75 14.72 1.53
C VAL A 148 -7.31 15.20 1.47
N ASN A 149 -6.43 14.38 0.89
CA ASN A 149 -5.03 14.65 0.60
C ASN A 149 -4.22 15.05 1.87
N VAL A 150 -3.15 15.82 1.71
CA VAL A 150 -2.22 16.22 2.79
C VAL A 150 -2.70 17.50 3.47
N GLN A 151 -2.89 17.50 4.80
CA GLN A 151 -3.33 18.69 5.55
C GLN A 151 -2.17 19.63 5.89
N ALA A 152 -0.97 19.08 6.16
CA ALA A 152 0.20 19.89 6.50
C ALA A 152 1.52 19.27 6.02
N VAL A 153 2.45 20.15 5.64
CA VAL A 153 3.87 19.82 5.41
C VAL A 153 4.70 20.89 6.11
N SER A 154 5.71 20.49 6.88
CA SER A 154 6.61 21.42 7.58
C SER A 154 8.03 20.88 7.69
N ALA A 155 9.01 21.78 7.68
CA ALA A 155 10.40 21.44 7.96
C ALA A 155 10.60 21.10 9.46
N LEU A 156 11.56 20.21 9.73
CA LEU A 156 12.04 19.85 11.06
C LEU A 156 13.56 19.66 11.00
N GLU A 157 14.32 20.43 11.77
CA GLU A 157 15.73 20.13 12.02
C GLU A 157 15.86 19.25 13.27
N GLN A 158 16.55 18.11 13.16
CA GLN A 158 16.89 17.26 14.29
C GLN A 158 18.32 16.74 14.16
N SER A 159 19.14 16.98 15.19
CA SER A 159 20.56 16.59 15.22
C SER A 159 21.42 17.12 14.06
N GLY A 160 21.03 18.25 13.46
CA GLY A 160 21.71 18.84 12.29
C GLY A 160 21.30 18.23 10.94
N GLN A 161 20.36 17.28 10.92
CA GLN A 161 19.72 16.77 9.72
C GLN A 161 18.38 17.50 9.51
N GLN A 162 18.09 17.90 8.27
CA GLN A 162 16.78 18.43 7.89
C GLN A 162 15.81 17.32 7.47
N TYR A 163 14.56 17.45 7.88
CA TYR A 163 13.47 16.52 7.59
C TYR A 163 12.22 17.26 7.13
N THR A 164 11.41 16.58 6.33
CA THR A 164 10.04 16.98 6.02
C THR A 164 9.09 16.15 6.86
N VAL A 165 8.25 16.84 7.64
CA VAL A 165 7.14 16.25 8.40
C VAL A 165 5.86 16.48 7.59
N VAL A 166 5.09 15.41 7.38
CA VAL A 166 3.89 15.39 6.55
C VAL A 166 2.74 14.84 7.37
N THR A 167 1.64 15.59 7.51
CA THR A 167 0.42 15.12 8.18
C THR A 167 -0.71 15.00 7.15
N ALA A 168 -1.33 13.82 7.10
CA ALA A 168 -2.39 13.46 6.17
C ALA A 168 -3.53 12.71 6.86
N SER A 169 -4.74 12.74 6.28
CA SER A 169 -5.92 11.97 6.73
C SER A 169 -5.95 10.54 6.18
N GLY A 170 -5.07 10.25 5.21
CA GLY A 170 -5.06 9.00 4.45
C GLY A 170 -6.13 8.89 3.35
N MET A 171 -7.02 9.88 3.19
CA MET A 171 -8.08 9.84 2.19
C MET A 171 -7.66 10.58 0.90
N PRO A 172 -7.56 9.92 -0.26
CA PRO A 172 -7.24 10.60 -1.53
C PRO A 172 -8.45 11.28 -2.15
N ASP A 173 -8.23 12.39 -2.85
CA ASP A 173 -9.22 13.03 -3.73
C ASP A 173 -9.27 12.33 -5.11
N TYR A 174 -9.50 11.02 -5.13
CA TYR A 174 -9.51 10.25 -6.38
C TYR A 174 -10.83 10.39 -7.14
N GLN A 175 -10.73 10.94 -8.35
CA GLN A 175 -11.78 10.89 -9.37
C GLN A 175 -11.32 10.08 -10.57
N VAL A 176 -12.06 9.04 -10.94
CA VAL A 176 -11.80 8.25 -12.14
C VAL A 176 -12.95 8.37 -13.14
N VAL A 177 -12.64 8.37 -14.44
CA VAL A 177 -13.65 8.34 -15.51
C VAL A 177 -13.78 6.90 -15.97
N VAL A 178 -15.00 6.37 -15.98
CA VAL A 178 -15.24 5.00 -16.42
C VAL A 178 -15.09 4.93 -17.94
N ASP A 179 -14.10 4.19 -18.42
CA ASP A 179 -13.89 3.91 -19.83
C ASP A 179 -14.30 2.47 -20.22
N GLU A 180 -14.07 2.10 -21.48
CA GLU A 180 -14.40 0.77 -21.99
C GLU A 180 -13.50 -0.33 -21.39
N GLU A 181 -12.26 -0.03 -21.01
CA GLU A 181 -11.36 -1.00 -20.40
C GLU A 181 -11.76 -1.27 -18.94
N MET A 182 -12.00 -0.21 -18.16
CA MET A 182 -12.48 -0.31 -16.78
C MET A 182 -13.81 -1.06 -16.70
N LEU A 183 -14.80 -0.68 -17.52
CA LEU A 183 -16.11 -1.35 -17.49
C LEU A 183 -16.01 -2.81 -17.96
N SER A 184 -15.14 -3.11 -18.93
CA SER A 184 -14.85 -4.49 -19.36
C SER A 184 -14.17 -5.28 -18.25
N SER A 185 -13.16 -4.73 -17.57
CA SER A 185 -12.45 -5.33 -16.44
C SER A 185 -13.41 -5.69 -15.30
N LEU A 186 -14.20 -4.70 -14.84
CA LEU A 186 -15.23 -4.90 -13.80
C LEU A 186 -16.25 -5.97 -14.21
N SER A 187 -16.74 -5.93 -15.45
CA SER A 187 -17.76 -6.87 -15.94
C SER A 187 -17.23 -8.28 -16.23
N SER A 188 -15.91 -8.45 -16.41
CA SER A 188 -15.27 -9.74 -16.74
C SER A 188 -14.62 -10.44 -15.54
N ARG A 189 -14.64 -9.82 -14.35
CA ARG A 189 -14.22 -10.45 -13.08
C ARG A 189 -14.80 -11.87 -12.97
N PRO A 190 -13.99 -12.91 -12.62
CA PRO A 190 -14.44 -14.31 -12.61
C PRO A 190 -15.70 -14.57 -11.78
N ARG A 191 -15.96 -13.71 -10.80
CA ARG A 191 -17.12 -13.75 -9.91
C ARG A 191 -18.02 -12.52 -9.93
N ALA A 192 -18.06 -11.74 -11.02
CA ALA A 192 -18.93 -10.55 -11.14
C ALA A 192 -20.38 -10.78 -10.62
N ALA A 193 -20.96 -11.96 -10.87
CA ALA A 193 -22.29 -12.36 -10.40
C ALA A 193 -22.47 -12.47 -8.86
N SER A 194 -21.39 -12.46 -8.07
CA SER A 194 -21.41 -12.37 -6.59
C SER A 194 -20.62 -11.18 -6.03
N ASP A 195 -19.70 -10.65 -6.83
CA ASP A 195 -18.86 -9.51 -6.45
C ASP A 195 -19.64 -8.20 -6.48
N PHE A 196 -20.65 -8.09 -7.36
CA PHE A 196 -21.60 -6.98 -7.39
C PHE A 196 -22.95 -7.39 -6.82
N ALA A 197 -23.60 -6.50 -6.07
CA ALA A 197 -24.87 -6.77 -5.38
C ALA A 197 -26.04 -7.08 -6.34
N THR A 198 -25.97 -6.58 -7.57
CA THR A 198 -26.91 -6.85 -8.68
C THR A 198 -26.37 -7.88 -9.68
N GLY A 199 -25.14 -8.36 -9.50
CA GLY A 199 -24.41 -9.23 -10.42
C GLY A 199 -23.69 -8.52 -11.58
N SER A 200 -23.70 -7.18 -11.63
CA SER A 200 -22.91 -6.37 -12.57
C SER A 200 -22.54 -5.00 -11.98
N PRO A 201 -21.45 -4.34 -12.43
CA PRO A 201 -21.19 -2.94 -12.05
C PRO A 201 -22.37 -2.03 -12.38
N GLN A 202 -22.58 -0.99 -11.57
CA GLN A 202 -23.69 -0.03 -11.68
C GLN A 202 -23.23 1.34 -12.22
N VAL A 203 -22.26 1.33 -13.13
CA VAL A 203 -21.70 2.51 -13.81
C VAL A 203 -21.68 2.33 -15.34
N ALA A 204 -21.63 3.43 -16.07
CA ALA A 204 -21.59 3.50 -17.53
C ALA A 204 -20.34 4.23 -18.04
N ILE A 205 -19.98 3.99 -19.31
CA ILE A 205 -18.84 4.66 -19.96
C ILE A 205 -19.10 6.18 -20.02
N GLY A 206 -18.17 6.95 -19.47
CA GLY A 206 -18.23 8.41 -19.36
C GLY A 206 -18.74 8.93 -18.01
N ASP A 207 -19.16 8.05 -17.09
CA ASP A 207 -19.43 8.45 -15.71
C ASP A 207 -18.13 8.85 -15.00
N VAL A 208 -18.22 9.83 -14.10
CA VAL A 208 -17.15 10.14 -13.14
C VAL A 208 -17.51 9.45 -11.83
N VAL A 209 -16.54 8.75 -11.25
CA VAL A 209 -16.66 8.03 -9.99
C VAL A 209 -15.71 8.69 -8.98
N GLU A 210 -16.29 9.24 -7.92
CA GLU A 210 -15.59 9.79 -6.76
C GLU A 210 -15.09 8.67 -5.83
N PHE A 211 -14.08 8.95 -5.01
CA PHE A 211 -13.57 8.02 -4.01
C PHE A 211 -14.65 7.62 -2.99
N GLY A 212 -14.91 6.32 -2.86
CA GLY A 212 -15.96 5.78 -1.99
C GLY A 212 -17.38 5.74 -2.58
N GLN A 213 -17.58 6.07 -3.86
CA GLN A 213 -18.88 6.05 -4.53
C GLN A 213 -19.41 4.63 -4.83
N ASP A 214 -20.70 4.38 -4.60
CA ASP A 214 -21.33 3.10 -4.99
C ASP A 214 -21.23 2.85 -6.50
N ILE A 215 -20.43 1.85 -6.89
CA ILE A 215 -20.36 1.30 -8.26
C ILE A 215 -20.98 -0.11 -8.37
N GLY A 216 -21.72 -0.51 -7.34
CA GLY A 216 -22.48 -1.74 -7.25
C GLY A 216 -21.80 -2.90 -6.54
N TYR A 217 -20.60 -2.75 -5.96
CA TYR A 217 -19.92 -3.86 -5.30
C TYR A 217 -20.68 -4.36 -4.06
N ASN A 218 -20.60 -5.66 -3.83
CA ASN A 218 -21.09 -6.34 -2.64
C ASN A 218 -20.04 -6.22 -1.51
N SER A 219 -19.74 -4.99 -1.10
CA SER A 219 -18.66 -4.66 -0.15
C SER A 219 -18.86 -5.31 1.22
N ASN A 220 -17.76 -5.39 1.98
CA ASN A 220 -17.75 -5.94 3.33
C ASN A 220 -18.67 -5.14 4.29
N SER A 221 -19.25 -5.79 5.30
CA SER A 221 -20.21 -5.18 6.23
C SER A 221 -19.60 -4.19 7.23
N SER A 222 -18.30 -3.91 7.13
CA SER A 222 -17.65 -2.76 7.78
C SER A 222 -17.84 -1.44 7.02
N CYS A 223 -18.24 -1.49 5.75
CA CYS A 223 -18.59 -0.28 4.99
C CYS A 223 -19.89 0.34 5.53
N ALA A 224 -19.91 1.66 5.68
CA ALA A 224 -21.14 2.38 5.98
C ALA A 224 -21.95 2.61 4.68
N LEU A 225 -23.27 2.50 4.78
CA LEU A 225 -24.20 2.53 3.63
C LEU A 225 -24.09 3.78 2.75
N ASP A 226 -23.68 4.91 3.35
CA ASP A 226 -23.50 6.20 2.67
C ASP A 226 -22.02 6.67 2.71
N ALA A 227 -21.08 5.79 3.05
CA ALA A 227 -19.62 6.05 3.03
C ALA A 227 -18.83 4.79 2.67
N GLY A 228 -18.56 4.61 1.36
CA GLY A 228 -17.73 3.52 0.83
C GLY A 228 -18.47 2.24 0.43
N GLN A 229 -19.65 1.95 0.99
CA GLN A 229 -20.43 0.78 0.55
C GLN A 229 -20.71 0.86 -0.96
N GLY A 230 -20.33 -0.18 -1.69
CA GLY A 230 -20.47 -0.25 -3.14
C GLY A 230 -19.23 0.15 -3.96
N TYR A 231 -18.24 0.81 -3.35
CA TYR A 231 -16.95 1.14 -3.98
C TYR A 231 -15.90 0.03 -3.79
N TRP A 232 -15.91 -0.62 -2.63
CA TRP A 232 -14.93 -1.63 -2.24
C TRP A 232 -15.37 -3.03 -2.69
N PRO A 233 -14.50 -3.87 -3.27
CA PRO A 233 -14.84 -5.27 -3.54
C PRO A 233 -15.11 -6.05 -2.23
N PRO A 234 -15.81 -7.20 -2.28
CA PRO A 234 -15.86 -8.10 -1.13
C PRO A 234 -14.46 -8.58 -0.73
N GLY A 235 -14.21 -8.79 0.55
CA GLY A 235 -12.95 -9.36 1.05
C GLY A 235 -12.19 -8.44 2.02
N PRO A 236 -11.57 -7.34 1.52
CA PRO A 236 -10.89 -6.35 2.36
C PRO A 236 -11.77 -5.73 3.44
N VAL A 237 -11.15 -4.96 4.35
CA VAL A 237 -11.88 -3.95 5.12
C VAL A 237 -12.05 -2.68 4.30
N CYS A 238 -13.07 -1.89 4.62
CA CYS A 238 -13.29 -0.59 4.01
C CYS A 238 -12.35 0.44 4.69
N PRO A 239 -11.83 1.45 3.98
CA PRO A 239 -10.94 2.42 4.58
C PRO A 239 -11.63 3.28 5.63
N GLU A 240 -10.84 3.71 6.61
CA GLU A 240 -11.22 4.61 7.68
C GLU A 240 -10.32 5.85 7.60
N VAL A 241 -10.79 7.01 8.07
CA VAL A 241 -9.95 8.20 8.15
C VAL A 241 -8.88 7.94 9.20
N MET A 242 -7.60 8.02 8.81
CA MET A 242 -6.49 7.83 9.73
C MET A 242 -5.50 8.99 9.63
N ASP A 243 -5.65 9.94 10.54
CA ASP A 243 -4.70 11.01 10.79
C ASP A 243 -3.32 10.42 11.10
N ARG A 244 -2.42 10.56 10.14
CA ARG A 244 -1.06 9.99 10.15
C ARG A 244 -0.04 11.10 10.01
N THR A 245 1.13 10.91 10.61
CA THR A 245 2.28 11.80 10.42
C THR A 245 3.49 10.99 10.02
N GLY A 246 4.18 11.42 8.96
CA GLY A 246 5.40 10.81 8.46
C GLY A 246 6.56 11.79 8.43
N THR A 247 7.75 11.32 8.82
CA THR A 247 8.99 12.08 8.83
C THR A 247 9.95 11.50 7.80
N PHE A 248 10.44 12.34 6.89
CA PHE A 248 11.31 11.96 5.78
C PHE A 248 12.60 12.81 5.83
N PRO A 249 13.82 12.23 5.81
CA PRO A 249 15.04 13.04 5.76
C PRO A 249 15.18 13.70 4.37
N ASN A 250 15.46 15.00 4.35
CA ASN A 250 15.62 15.77 3.10
C ASN A 250 16.92 15.43 2.34
N GLN A 251 17.87 14.77 3.01
CA GLN A 251 19.15 14.34 2.45
C GLN A 251 19.35 12.86 2.83
N PRO A 252 18.74 11.93 2.07
CA PRO A 252 18.86 10.48 2.33
C PRO A 252 20.29 9.97 2.12
N THR A 253 20.81 9.27 3.14
CA THR A 253 22.10 8.55 3.09
C THR A 253 21.89 7.14 2.53
N GLN A 254 22.76 6.70 1.60
CA GLN A 254 22.72 5.33 1.08
C GLN A 254 23.12 4.32 2.17
N ASN A 255 22.33 3.26 2.31
CA ASN A 255 22.54 2.20 3.29
C ASN A 255 23.75 1.33 2.93
N THR A 256 24.62 1.05 3.90
CA THR A 256 25.72 0.08 3.75
C THR A 256 25.38 -1.32 4.28
N ASP A 257 24.27 -1.47 5.01
CA ASP A 257 23.81 -2.70 5.63
C ASP A 257 22.49 -3.19 5.02
N THR A 258 22.01 -4.36 5.46
CA THR A 258 20.73 -4.93 5.01
C THR A 258 19.55 -4.39 5.81
N CYS A 259 18.71 -3.56 5.18
CA CYS A 259 17.46 -3.05 5.75
C CYS A 259 16.23 -3.57 4.98
N GLU A 260 15.72 -4.74 5.37
CA GLU A 260 14.55 -5.38 4.74
C GLU A 260 13.24 -4.61 5.06
N THR A 261 12.40 -4.39 4.05
CA THR A 261 11.09 -3.69 4.13
C THR A 261 10.05 -4.45 4.95
N GLY A 262 9.14 -3.74 5.62
CA GLY A 262 8.06 -4.32 6.42
C GLY A 262 6.70 -4.35 5.71
N LEU A 263 5.76 -5.14 6.25
CA LEU A 263 4.38 -5.32 5.75
C LEU A 263 3.43 -4.12 5.94
N GLY A 264 3.94 -2.97 6.38
CA GLY A 264 3.14 -1.76 6.60
C GLY A 264 3.61 -0.62 5.72
N THR A 265 3.31 0.60 6.15
CA THR A 265 3.79 1.83 5.50
C THR A 265 5.31 1.81 5.33
N VAL A 266 5.78 1.87 4.08
CA VAL A 266 7.18 2.05 3.69
C VAL A 266 7.46 3.42 3.07
N GLY A 267 6.42 4.27 2.97
CA GLY A 267 6.48 5.64 2.45
C GLY A 267 5.08 6.25 2.36
N PHE A 268 4.99 7.50 1.91
CA PHE A 268 3.72 8.12 1.51
C PHE A 268 3.74 8.53 0.05
N TRP A 269 2.61 8.38 -0.64
CA TRP A 269 2.36 9.06 -1.90
C TRP A 269 2.13 10.56 -1.66
N VAL A 270 2.29 11.40 -2.68
CA VAL A 270 2.20 12.87 -2.52
C VAL A 270 0.79 13.36 -2.10
N ASN A 271 -0.24 12.52 -2.22
CA ASN A 271 -1.57 12.77 -1.66
C ASN A 271 -1.74 12.25 -0.21
N GLY A 272 -0.67 11.80 0.45
CA GLY A 272 -0.72 11.32 1.84
C GLY A 272 -1.28 9.91 2.04
N THR A 273 -1.61 9.18 0.98
CA THR A 273 -1.96 7.75 1.06
C THR A 273 -0.72 6.88 1.29
N SER A 274 -0.89 5.72 1.94
CA SER A 274 0.24 4.85 2.30
C SER A 274 0.85 4.14 1.08
N VAL A 275 2.19 4.11 1.02
CA VAL A 275 2.94 3.14 0.19
C VAL A 275 3.14 1.89 1.04
N TYR A 276 2.67 0.73 0.60
CA TYR A 276 3.01 -0.56 1.21
C TYR A 276 4.03 -1.31 0.34
N ASN A 277 4.75 -2.28 0.94
CA ASN A 277 5.77 -3.06 0.21
C ASN A 277 5.13 -4.12 -0.71
N TRP A 278 5.95 -4.96 -1.35
CA TRP A 278 5.48 -5.94 -2.34
C TRP A 278 4.57 -7.08 -1.80
N GLY A 279 4.42 -7.26 -0.48
CA GLY A 279 3.85 -8.48 0.12
C GLY A 279 2.53 -8.32 0.87
N ASP A 280 1.69 -9.37 0.82
CA ASP A 280 0.38 -9.47 1.51
C ASP A 280 0.46 -10.09 2.93
N GLY A 281 1.68 -10.40 3.38
CA GLY A 281 1.96 -11.07 4.66
C GLY A 281 1.55 -12.54 4.73
N GLN A 282 1.05 -13.12 3.64
CA GLN A 282 0.71 -14.53 3.54
C GLN A 282 1.85 -15.35 2.94
N SER A 283 1.76 -16.67 3.05
CA SER A 283 2.69 -17.60 2.39
C SER A 283 2.05 -18.95 2.17
N TYR A 284 2.52 -19.70 1.17
CA TYR A 284 2.02 -21.04 0.88
C TYR A 284 2.11 -21.96 2.12
N ASN A 285 1.00 -22.62 2.45
CA ASN A 285 0.81 -23.46 3.64
C ASN A 285 1.17 -22.78 4.99
N ASN A 286 1.30 -21.45 5.03
CA ASN A 286 1.85 -20.68 6.14
C ASN A 286 3.29 -21.11 6.52
N GLU A 287 4.02 -21.78 5.62
CA GLU A 287 5.38 -22.29 5.84
C GLU A 287 6.43 -21.15 5.87
N ARG A 288 6.08 -19.93 5.45
CA ARG A 288 6.98 -18.76 5.31
C ARG A 288 8.20 -19.00 4.38
N ILE A 289 8.05 -19.93 3.44
CA ILE A 289 9.06 -20.25 2.40
C ILE A 289 8.70 -19.63 1.04
N TRP A 290 7.41 -19.56 0.71
CA TRP A 290 6.88 -19.00 -0.53
C TRP A 290 5.95 -17.85 -0.17
N GLN A 291 6.50 -16.64 -0.11
CA GLN A 291 5.78 -15.41 0.27
C GLN A 291 4.98 -14.91 -0.94
N THR A 292 3.74 -14.49 -0.70
CA THR A 292 2.83 -14.07 -1.77
C THR A 292 2.95 -12.57 -2.06
N LEU A 293 2.80 -12.22 -3.34
CA LEU A 293 2.94 -10.85 -3.83
C LEU A 293 1.56 -10.18 -3.86
N ALA A 294 1.38 -9.13 -3.05
CA ALA A 294 0.11 -8.41 -2.92
C ALA A 294 -0.48 -7.99 -4.29
N PRO A 295 0.27 -7.35 -5.22
CA PRO A 295 -0.26 -6.95 -6.52
C PRO A 295 -0.71 -8.11 -7.43
N VAL A 296 -0.32 -9.36 -7.13
CA VAL A 296 -0.74 -10.55 -7.87
C VAL A 296 -1.88 -11.27 -7.15
N ALA A 297 -1.77 -11.45 -5.84
CA ALA A 297 -2.76 -12.17 -5.03
C ALA A 297 -4.07 -11.38 -4.87
N GLU A 298 -3.98 -10.05 -4.83
CA GLU A 298 -5.07 -9.15 -4.42
C GLU A 298 -5.63 -8.35 -5.61
N GLN A 299 -5.31 -8.75 -6.84
CA GLN A 299 -5.77 -8.08 -8.09
C GLN A 299 -7.30 -7.99 -8.26
N TYR A 300 -8.07 -8.76 -7.47
CA TYR A 300 -9.53 -8.70 -7.39
C TYR A 300 -10.04 -8.06 -6.09
N ASP A 301 -9.14 -7.77 -5.16
CA ASP A 301 -9.41 -7.31 -3.80
C ASP A 301 -8.97 -5.85 -3.62
N VAL A 302 -8.94 -5.09 -4.72
CA VAL A 302 -8.65 -3.66 -4.83
C VAL A 302 -9.80 -2.89 -5.51
N ASP A 303 -9.83 -1.58 -5.30
CA ASP A 303 -10.73 -0.64 -5.95
C ASP A 303 -10.36 -0.34 -7.43
N VAL A 304 -11.11 0.58 -8.04
CA VAL A 304 -10.88 1.08 -9.41
C VAL A 304 -9.61 1.94 -9.58
N CYS A 305 -8.93 2.27 -8.49
CA CYS A 305 -7.66 3.00 -8.46
C CYS A 305 -6.46 2.10 -8.09
N GLY A 306 -6.65 0.80 -7.88
CA GLY A 306 -5.60 -0.14 -7.51
C GLY A 306 -5.16 -0.05 -6.04
N GLY A 307 -6.04 0.39 -5.14
CA GLY A 307 -5.80 0.43 -3.69
C GLY A 307 -6.89 -0.27 -2.88
N HIS A 308 -6.63 -0.46 -1.59
CA HIS A 308 -7.59 -1.01 -0.62
C HIS A 308 -7.18 -0.64 0.81
N ALA A 309 -7.83 -1.21 1.83
CA ALA A 309 -7.44 -0.99 3.21
C ALA A 309 -7.19 -2.26 4.03
N ALA A 310 -6.26 -2.11 4.98
CA ALA A 310 -5.95 -3.07 6.04
C ALA A 310 -5.80 -2.30 7.36
N GLN A 311 -6.58 -2.68 8.39
CA GLN A 311 -6.68 -1.94 9.66
C GLN A 311 -7.04 -0.45 9.45
N GLY A 312 -8.00 -0.17 8.57
CA GLY A 312 -8.42 1.19 8.21
C GLY A 312 -7.52 1.90 7.19
N ASP A 313 -6.21 1.61 7.15
CA ASP A 313 -5.26 2.32 6.30
C ASP A 313 -5.50 2.10 4.80
N TYR A 314 -5.89 3.15 4.04
CA TYR A 314 -5.86 3.11 2.58
C TYR A 314 -4.44 3.22 2.02
N HIS A 315 -4.07 2.22 1.21
CA HIS A 315 -2.73 2.10 0.65
C HIS A 315 -2.71 1.51 -0.77
N HIS A 316 -1.57 1.70 -1.43
CA HIS A 316 -1.22 1.02 -2.68
C HIS A 316 0.09 0.24 -2.52
N HIS A 317 0.13 -0.96 -3.11
CA HIS A 317 1.34 -1.77 -3.27
C HIS A 317 2.03 -1.56 -4.64
N TYR A 318 1.41 -0.81 -5.56
CA TYR A 318 1.84 -0.69 -6.96
C TYR A 318 1.28 0.57 -7.66
N TYR A 319 1.53 0.71 -8.96
CA TYR A 319 1.04 1.79 -9.83
C TYR A 319 -0.48 2.03 -9.73
N SER A 320 -0.86 3.24 -9.31
CA SER A 320 -2.23 3.76 -9.43
C SER A 320 -2.35 4.75 -10.59
N SER A 321 -3.28 4.48 -11.52
CA SER A 321 -3.65 5.43 -12.57
C SER A 321 -4.37 6.68 -12.03
N CYS A 322 -5.03 6.57 -10.88
CA CYS A 322 -5.65 7.71 -10.20
C CYS A 322 -4.59 8.67 -9.63
N LEU A 323 -3.54 8.12 -8.99
CA LEU A 323 -2.39 8.92 -8.55
C LEU A 323 -1.65 9.55 -9.74
N ALA A 324 -1.36 8.77 -10.79
CA ALA A 324 -0.72 9.25 -12.01
C ALA A 324 -1.48 10.45 -12.63
N LYS A 325 -2.82 10.37 -12.69
CA LYS A 325 -3.70 11.45 -13.13
C LYS A 325 -3.61 12.69 -12.22
N MET A 326 -3.57 12.51 -10.89
CA MET A 326 -3.44 13.63 -9.94
C MET A 326 -2.13 14.40 -10.11
N VAL A 327 -1.01 13.70 -10.31
CA VAL A 327 0.31 14.33 -10.53
C VAL A 327 0.54 14.78 -11.99
N GLY A 328 -0.45 14.60 -12.87
CA GLY A 328 -0.38 15.01 -14.27
C GLY A 328 0.54 14.17 -15.16
N ASP A 329 0.90 12.96 -14.72
CA ASP A 329 1.76 12.07 -15.49
C ASP A 329 1.03 11.51 -16.72
N THR A 330 1.71 11.60 -17.86
CA THR A 330 1.20 11.19 -19.18
C THR A 330 2.28 10.51 -20.02
N GLY A 331 3.43 10.15 -19.43
CA GLY A 331 4.56 9.53 -20.15
C GLY A 331 5.22 10.42 -21.22
N THR A 332 4.97 11.73 -21.21
CA THR A 332 5.55 12.69 -22.18
C THR A 332 7.01 13.07 -21.88
N GLY A 333 7.61 12.45 -20.86
CA GLY A 333 8.97 12.63 -20.39
C GLY A 333 9.19 11.71 -19.17
N HIS A 334 10.25 11.94 -18.40
CA HIS A 334 10.38 11.33 -17.09
C HIS A 334 9.17 11.67 -16.21
N SER A 335 8.69 10.71 -15.42
CA SER A 335 7.58 10.92 -14.50
C SER A 335 7.86 12.03 -13.47
N PRO A 336 6.82 12.67 -12.91
CA PRO A 336 6.94 13.44 -11.67
C PRO A 336 7.15 12.53 -10.46
N VAL A 337 7.45 13.13 -9.31
CA VAL A 337 7.43 12.43 -8.01
C VAL A 337 6.01 11.98 -7.70
N TYR A 338 5.83 10.69 -7.43
CA TYR A 338 4.56 10.10 -6.97
C TYR A 338 4.51 10.04 -5.44
N GLY A 339 5.66 9.94 -4.76
CA GLY A 339 5.75 9.85 -3.31
C GLY A 339 7.19 9.86 -2.79
N TYR A 340 7.36 9.58 -1.50
CA TYR A 340 8.65 9.44 -0.84
C TYR A 340 8.68 8.17 0.01
N ALA A 341 9.78 7.43 -0.08
CA ALA A 341 10.07 6.27 0.76
C ALA A 341 10.52 6.73 2.16
N ALA A 342 10.33 5.89 3.17
CA ALA A 342 10.65 6.20 4.57
C ALA A 342 12.15 6.42 4.86
N ASP A 343 13.03 6.11 3.91
CA ASP A 343 14.46 6.43 3.94
C ASP A 343 14.78 7.84 3.39
N GLY A 344 13.79 8.53 2.82
CA GLY A 344 13.87 9.90 2.27
C GLY A 344 14.05 9.96 0.75
N TYR A 345 14.32 8.85 0.05
CA TYR A 345 14.42 8.87 -1.41
C TYR A 345 13.05 9.06 -2.07
N ALA A 346 13.01 9.85 -3.14
CA ALA A 346 11.82 10.06 -3.95
C ALA A 346 11.41 8.77 -4.67
N ILE A 347 10.11 8.55 -4.80
CA ILE A 347 9.50 7.51 -5.63
C ILE A 347 8.85 8.22 -6.82
N TYR A 348 9.39 8.02 -8.01
CA TYR A 348 8.87 8.54 -9.26
C TYR A 348 7.88 7.57 -9.91
N GLY A 349 7.07 8.06 -10.84
CA GLY A 349 6.22 7.22 -11.68
C GLY A 349 7.02 6.31 -12.64
N PRO A 350 6.32 5.56 -13.52
CA PRO A 350 6.92 4.48 -14.29
C PRO A 350 7.75 4.91 -15.51
N TRP A 351 7.83 6.20 -15.84
CA TRP A 351 8.53 6.69 -17.03
C TRP A 351 9.91 7.27 -16.67
N GLU A 352 10.96 6.74 -17.30
CA GLU A 352 12.31 7.33 -17.30
C GLU A 352 12.40 8.43 -18.36
N SER A 353 11.81 8.21 -19.54
CA SER A 353 11.84 9.18 -20.64
C SER A 353 10.53 9.13 -21.45
N GLN A 354 10.43 9.95 -22.51
CA GLN A 354 9.20 10.09 -23.28
C GLN A 354 8.79 8.76 -23.94
N GLY A 355 7.77 8.10 -23.38
CA GLY A 355 7.30 6.79 -23.80
C GLY A 355 8.26 5.64 -23.45
N GLU A 356 9.21 5.87 -22.54
CA GLU A 356 10.23 4.90 -22.12
C GLU A 356 10.06 4.58 -20.63
N LEU A 357 9.71 3.34 -20.34
CA LEU A 357 9.48 2.87 -18.97
C LEU A 357 10.80 2.61 -18.24
N ALA A 358 10.83 2.86 -16.94
CA ALA A 358 11.84 2.33 -16.03
C ALA A 358 11.69 0.81 -15.91
N ILE A 359 12.78 0.07 -16.09
CA ILE A 359 12.80 -1.40 -16.16
C ILE A 359 13.36 -1.96 -14.86
N SER A 360 12.52 -2.70 -14.14
CA SER A 360 12.96 -3.53 -13.01
C SER A 360 13.97 -4.58 -13.49
N SER A 361 15.12 -4.67 -12.81
CA SER A 361 16.13 -5.71 -13.04
C SER A 361 15.85 -7.02 -12.30
N TRP A 362 14.62 -7.20 -11.81
CA TRP A 362 14.16 -8.45 -11.20
C TRP A 362 13.48 -9.35 -12.24
N GLU A 363 14.05 -10.53 -12.48
CA GLU A 363 13.56 -11.50 -13.43
C GLU A 363 12.84 -12.67 -12.77
N VAL A 364 11.82 -13.22 -13.45
CA VAL A 364 11.15 -14.45 -13.05
C VAL A 364 12.06 -15.65 -13.35
N ARG A 365 12.27 -16.50 -12.35
CA ARG A 365 13.11 -17.71 -12.41
C ARG A 365 12.61 -18.69 -13.47
N ASP A 366 13.55 -19.19 -14.27
CA ASP A 366 13.36 -20.37 -15.09
C ASP A 366 13.57 -21.63 -14.23
N TYR A 367 12.48 -22.35 -13.95
CA TYR A 367 12.53 -23.54 -13.10
C TYR A 367 13.11 -24.78 -13.78
N ARG A 368 13.36 -24.78 -15.10
CA ARG A 368 13.89 -25.94 -15.84
C ARG A 368 15.20 -26.43 -15.18
N ALA A 369 15.34 -27.74 -14.99
CA ALA A 369 16.52 -28.36 -14.37
C ALA A 369 17.87 -28.16 -15.11
N SER A 370 17.86 -27.46 -16.26
CA SER A 370 19.04 -27.03 -17.01
C SER A 370 19.37 -25.54 -16.87
N ALA A 371 18.54 -24.77 -16.16
CA ALA A 371 18.69 -23.33 -15.97
C ALA A 371 19.46 -23.01 -14.68
N PRO A 372 20.23 -21.90 -14.60
CA PRO A 372 20.98 -21.54 -13.39
C PRO A 372 20.10 -21.34 -12.16
N THR A 373 18.86 -20.87 -12.35
CA THR A 373 17.88 -20.58 -11.29
C THR A 373 16.92 -21.75 -11.01
N GLY A 374 17.05 -22.85 -11.75
CA GLY A 374 16.08 -23.94 -11.78
C GLY A 374 16.34 -25.04 -10.74
N CYS A 375 15.30 -25.83 -10.46
CA CYS A 375 15.37 -26.94 -9.52
C CYS A 375 15.59 -28.26 -10.24
N SER A 376 16.22 -29.24 -9.58
CA SER A 376 16.69 -30.48 -10.23
C SER A 376 15.59 -31.40 -10.79
N ASP A 377 14.33 -31.19 -10.39
CA ASP A 377 13.14 -31.86 -10.89
C ASP A 377 12.28 -31.01 -11.84
N GLY A 378 12.61 -29.73 -12.04
CA GLY A 378 11.85 -28.78 -12.84
C GLY A 378 10.66 -28.11 -12.14
N ALA A 379 10.50 -28.28 -10.82
CA ALA A 379 9.36 -27.78 -10.04
C ALA A 379 9.78 -26.76 -8.96
N ARG A 380 8.83 -26.21 -8.19
CA ARG A 380 9.10 -25.39 -6.98
C ARG A 380 9.64 -26.21 -5.79
N SER A 381 10.59 -27.11 -6.03
CA SER A 381 11.22 -27.95 -4.99
C SER A 381 12.42 -27.27 -4.31
N CYS A 382 12.81 -26.09 -4.78
CA CYS A 382 13.99 -25.36 -4.30
C CYS A 382 13.84 -23.83 -4.39
N VAL A 383 14.51 -23.15 -3.47
CA VAL A 383 14.69 -21.69 -3.49
C VAL A 383 16.17 -21.37 -3.71
N LEU A 384 16.48 -20.14 -4.15
CA LEU A 384 17.85 -19.68 -4.25
C LEU A 384 18.50 -19.61 -2.85
N ASN A 385 19.81 -19.79 -2.78
CA ASN A 385 20.60 -19.56 -1.57
C ASN A 385 20.75 -18.05 -1.31
N ASP A 386 20.89 -17.28 -2.38
CA ASP A 386 20.78 -15.82 -2.39
C ASP A 386 19.98 -15.38 -3.64
N GLN A 387 18.98 -14.52 -3.47
CA GLN A 387 18.17 -13.96 -4.56
C GLN A 387 18.91 -12.82 -5.31
N TYR A 388 19.99 -12.30 -4.73
CA TYR A 388 20.88 -11.27 -5.29
C TYR A 388 22.15 -11.86 -5.94
N ASP A 389 22.47 -13.14 -5.70
CA ASP A 389 23.58 -13.84 -6.35
C ASP A 389 23.20 -15.29 -6.70
N VAL A 390 22.72 -15.47 -7.94
CA VAL A 390 22.36 -16.78 -8.50
C VAL A 390 23.55 -17.75 -8.60
N SER A 391 24.80 -17.28 -8.49
CA SER A 391 25.98 -18.16 -8.49
C SER A 391 26.13 -18.97 -7.20
N GLN A 392 25.48 -18.54 -6.10
CA GLN A 392 25.33 -19.35 -4.88
C GLN A 392 24.41 -20.57 -5.09
N GLY A 393 23.67 -20.63 -6.21
CA GLY A 393 22.79 -21.73 -6.56
C GLY A 393 21.57 -21.88 -5.63
N THR A 394 21.04 -23.09 -5.53
CA THR A 394 19.76 -23.38 -4.88
C THR A 394 19.88 -24.31 -3.68
N ARG A 395 18.93 -24.21 -2.75
CA ARG A 395 18.68 -25.20 -1.68
C ARG A 395 17.27 -25.78 -1.80
N ASN A 396 17.14 -27.09 -1.59
CA ASN A 396 15.85 -27.77 -1.59
C ASN A 396 14.98 -27.30 -0.41
N VAL A 397 13.66 -27.34 -0.59
CA VAL A 397 12.64 -27.08 0.44
C VAL A 397 11.70 -28.28 0.56
N SER A 398 10.98 -28.39 1.68
CA SER A 398 10.08 -29.52 1.98
C SER A 398 8.86 -29.61 1.05
N SER A 399 8.33 -28.45 0.65
CA SER A 399 7.26 -28.33 -0.32
C SER A 399 7.37 -27.01 -1.09
N GLY A 400 6.67 -26.94 -2.21
CA GLY A 400 6.37 -25.69 -2.89
C GLY A 400 5.18 -25.86 -3.83
N PRO A 401 4.46 -24.78 -4.16
CA PRO A 401 3.23 -24.86 -4.94
C PRO A 401 3.51 -25.27 -6.39
N GLY A 402 2.73 -26.22 -6.92
CA GLY A 402 2.72 -26.51 -8.35
C GLY A 402 2.34 -25.28 -9.17
N PHE A 403 2.83 -25.18 -10.40
CA PHE A 403 2.57 -24.03 -11.29
C PHE A 403 1.09 -23.91 -11.71
N ASP A 404 0.31 -24.97 -11.49
CA ASP A 404 -1.14 -25.08 -11.68
C ASP A 404 -1.94 -24.97 -10.36
N THR A 405 -1.30 -24.61 -9.24
CA THR A 405 -1.97 -24.48 -7.94
C THR A 405 -3.02 -23.37 -8.00
N VAL A 406 -4.29 -23.74 -7.83
CA VAL A 406 -5.37 -22.77 -7.67
C VAL A 406 -5.33 -22.20 -6.24
N VAL A 407 -5.21 -20.89 -6.15
CA VAL A 407 -5.23 -20.10 -4.92
C VAL A 407 -6.46 -19.18 -4.94
N ARG A 408 -6.90 -18.73 -3.77
CA ARG A 408 -8.16 -18.01 -3.61
C ARG A 408 -7.96 -16.70 -2.85
N THR A 409 -8.45 -15.62 -3.44
CA THR A 409 -8.34 -14.24 -2.92
C THR A 409 -9.37 -13.98 -1.80
N LEU A 410 -9.32 -12.82 -1.14
CA LEU A 410 -10.28 -12.39 -0.12
C LEU A 410 -11.69 -12.21 -0.68
N SER A 411 -11.84 -11.67 -1.91
CA SER A 411 -13.11 -11.67 -2.67
C SER A 411 -13.58 -13.07 -3.07
N ARG A 412 -12.78 -14.10 -2.78
CA ARG A 412 -13.00 -15.52 -3.11
C ARG A 412 -13.00 -15.80 -4.61
N ASN A 413 -12.41 -14.90 -5.41
CA ASN A 413 -11.99 -15.18 -6.78
C ASN A 413 -10.84 -16.21 -6.75
N GLU A 414 -10.61 -16.87 -7.87
CA GLU A 414 -9.61 -17.93 -7.99
C GLU A 414 -8.56 -17.55 -9.03
N LEU A 415 -7.30 -17.75 -8.66
CA LEU A 415 -6.11 -17.45 -9.45
C LEU A 415 -5.29 -18.72 -9.61
N VAL A 416 -4.53 -18.83 -10.71
CA VAL A 416 -3.51 -19.87 -10.87
C VAL A 416 -2.17 -19.29 -10.42
N ALA A 417 -1.47 -19.97 -9.52
CA ALA A 417 -0.18 -19.54 -8.99
C ALA A 417 0.98 -19.88 -9.95
N GLU A 418 0.90 -19.30 -11.16
CA GLU A 418 1.93 -19.37 -12.20
C GLU A 418 3.27 -18.76 -11.75
N ASN A 419 4.33 -18.86 -12.56
CA ASN A 419 5.64 -18.28 -12.20
C ASN A 419 5.55 -16.77 -12.06
N GLY A 420 5.99 -16.25 -10.92
CA GLY A 420 5.89 -14.84 -10.55
C GLY A 420 4.71 -14.53 -9.61
N TYR A 421 4.04 -15.55 -9.06
CA TYR A 421 3.03 -15.39 -8.01
C TYR A 421 3.67 -15.22 -6.61
N PHE A 422 4.85 -15.81 -6.41
CA PHE A 422 5.58 -15.75 -5.13
C PHE A 422 6.88 -14.97 -5.29
N LYS A 423 7.33 -14.32 -4.21
CA LYS A 423 8.60 -13.59 -4.16
C LYS A 423 9.79 -14.47 -4.53
N GLU A 424 9.79 -15.73 -4.08
CA GLU A 424 10.84 -16.70 -4.35
C GLU A 424 10.81 -17.29 -5.78
N ASP A 425 9.85 -16.85 -6.63
CA ASP A 425 9.91 -17.00 -8.08
C ASP A 425 10.81 -15.94 -8.75
N PHE A 426 11.30 -14.91 -8.03
CA PHE A 426 12.13 -13.82 -8.59
C PHE A 426 13.61 -13.91 -8.18
N TYR A 427 14.47 -13.24 -8.95
CA TYR A 427 15.87 -12.96 -8.63
C TYR A 427 16.31 -11.63 -9.24
N TRP A 428 17.30 -10.96 -8.66
CA TRP A 428 17.91 -9.78 -9.26
C TRP A 428 18.98 -10.20 -10.27
N ASN A 429 18.90 -9.66 -11.49
CA ASN A 429 19.90 -9.85 -12.53
C ASN A 429 20.79 -8.59 -12.64
N SER A 430 21.98 -8.64 -12.05
CA SER A 430 22.92 -7.50 -12.09
C SER A 430 23.28 -7.08 -13.52
N THR A 431 23.30 -8.00 -14.48
CA THR A 431 23.61 -7.72 -15.89
C THR A 431 22.51 -6.90 -16.58
N LEU A 432 21.32 -6.78 -15.99
CA LEU A 432 20.34 -5.76 -16.39
C LEU A 432 20.75 -4.38 -15.86
N THR A 433 20.95 -4.24 -14.54
CA THR A 433 21.43 -3.00 -13.90
C THR A 433 22.75 -2.47 -14.50
N GLU A 434 23.68 -3.35 -14.87
CA GLU A 434 24.98 -3.04 -15.51
C GLU A 434 24.84 -2.36 -16.89
N GLN A 435 23.67 -2.39 -17.53
CA GLN A 435 23.40 -1.65 -18.77
C GLN A 435 23.14 -0.16 -18.52
N GLY A 436 22.69 0.21 -17.31
CA GLY A 436 22.34 1.58 -16.92
C GLY A 436 21.16 2.15 -17.70
N GLY A 437 21.03 3.49 -17.68
CA GLY A 437 19.87 4.17 -18.26
C GLY A 437 18.60 3.80 -17.49
N ASN A 438 17.56 3.34 -18.21
CA ASN A 438 16.28 2.97 -17.62
C ASN A 438 16.30 1.63 -16.84
N TYR A 439 17.40 0.87 -16.83
CA TYR A 439 17.53 -0.33 -16.00
C TYR A 439 17.82 0.02 -14.53
N LEU A 440 16.94 -0.41 -13.64
CA LEU A 440 17.03 -0.16 -12.20
C LEU A 440 17.94 -1.16 -11.49
N ASP A 441 18.25 -0.89 -10.22
CA ASP A 441 19.04 -1.74 -9.33
C ASP A 441 18.21 -2.75 -8.52
N GLN A 442 18.85 -3.43 -7.57
CA GLN A 442 18.21 -4.39 -6.68
C GLN A 442 17.17 -3.78 -5.72
N TYR A 443 17.24 -2.49 -5.43
CA TYR A 443 16.28 -1.77 -4.59
C TYR A 443 15.13 -1.15 -5.39
N ASN A 444 15.12 -1.32 -6.72
CA ASN A 444 14.15 -0.73 -7.65
C ASN A 444 14.28 0.80 -7.80
N GLY A 445 15.52 1.29 -7.73
CA GLY A 445 15.90 2.66 -8.06
C GLY A 445 17.13 2.74 -8.97
N HIS A 446 17.54 3.96 -9.31
CA HIS A 446 18.81 4.22 -9.98
C HIS A 446 19.31 5.64 -9.62
N TYR A 447 20.41 6.09 -10.24
CA TYR A 447 20.98 7.43 -10.03
C TYR A 447 21.11 8.20 -11.34
N ASP A 448 20.69 9.48 -11.32
CA ASP A 448 20.99 10.45 -12.38
C ASP A 448 21.52 11.78 -11.80
N GLU A 449 22.25 12.55 -12.61
CA GLU A 449 22.93 13.79 -12.19
C GLU A 449 21.96 14.92 -11.75
N HIS A 450 20.68 14.88 -12.14
CA HIS A 450 19.69 15.92 -11.83
C HIS A 450 18.85 15.61 -10.59
N ARG A 451 18.50 14.34 -10.36
CA ARG A 451 17.61 13.90 -9.26
C ARG A 451 18.36 13.23 -8.12
N GLY A 452 19.61 12.81 -8.35
CA GLY A 452 20.32 11.92 -7.44
C GLY A 452 19.79 10.50 -7.52
N TYR A 453 19.94 9.74 -6.42
CA TYR A 453 19.36 8.40 -6.33
C TYR A 453 17.84 8.48 -6.07
N HIS A 454 17.05 7.66 -6.73
CA HIS A 454 15.59 7.63 -6.58
C HIS A 454 14.98 6.30 -7.03
N TYR A 455 13.81 5.97 -6.47
CA TYR A 455 13.00 4.80 -6.82
C TYR A 455 12.04 5.09 -7.99
N HIS A 456 11.59 4.04 -8.68
CA HIS A 456 10.50 4.12 -9.66
C HIS A 456 9.37 3.13 -9.34
N VAL A 457 8.13 3.57 -9.50
CA VAL A 457 6.98 2.67 -9.64
C VAL A 457 7.18 1.83 -10.90
N THR A 458 7.29 0.50 -10.82
CA THR A 458 7.61 -0.34 -12.00
C THR A 458 6.44 -1.10 -12.60
N ALA A 459 6.32 -0.98 -13.92
CA ALA A 459 5.32 -1.64 -14.75
C ALA A 459 5.88 -1.93 -16.16
N ARG A 460 5.18 -2.78 -16.91
CA ARG A 460 5.42 -3.03 -18.35
C ARG A 460 4.18 -2.64 -19.16
N ASP A 461 4.36 -2.22 -20.41
CA ASP A 461 3.25 -2.10 -21.35
C ASP A 461 2.78 -3.49 -21.81
N ASP A 462 1.46 -3.70 -21.77
CA ASP A 462 0.76 -4.77 -22.47
C ASP A 462 -0.36 -4.14 -23.32
N ASN A 463 -0.03 -3.82 -24.57
CA ASN A 463 -0.96 -3.26 -25.56
C ASN A 463 -1.58 -1.90 -25.16
N GLY A 464 -0.80 -1.03 -24.51
CA GLY A 464 -1.24 0.28 -24.01
C GLY A 464 -1.69 0.29 -22.55
N LYS A 465 -1.76 -0.88 -21.90
CA LYS A 465 -2.06 -1.02 -20.48
C LYS A 465 -0.77 -1.24 -19.68
N LEU A 466 -0.55 -0.44 -18.63
CA LEU A 466 0.55 -0.69 -17.70
C LEU A 466 0.19 -1.82 -16.73
N ILE A 467 0.92 -2.93 -16.80
CA ILE A 467 0.82 -4.06 -15.87
C ILE A 467 1.99 -3.97 -14.87
N PRO A 468 1.74 -3.93 -13.55
CA PRO A 468 2.79 -3.89 -12.54
C PRO A 468 3.82 -5.01 -12.67
N THR A 469 5.06 -4.73 -12.29
CA THR A 469 6.19 -5.67 -12.29
C THR A 469 6.92 -5.63 -10.96
N PHE A 470 7.27 -6.79 -10.40
CA PHE A 470 8.00 -6.86 -9.12
C PHE A 470 9.33 -6.06 -9.19
N PRO A 471 9.71 -5.32 -8.13
CA PRO A 471 9.07 -5.19 -6.82
C PRO A 471 8.12 -3.98 -6.70
N TYR A 472 7.63 -3.46 -7.82
CA TYR A 472 6.50 -2.52 -7.95
C TYR A 472 6.73 -1.07 -7.48
N THR A 473 7.42 -0.85 -6.36
CA THR A 473 7.66 0.49 -5.78
C THR A 473 9.06 0.59 -5.18
N ILE A 474 9.31 -0.15 -4.09
CA ILE A 474 10.58 -0.29 -3.39
C ILE A 474 10.91 -1.78 -3.37
N GLY A 475 12.20 -2.11 -3.48
CA GLY A 475 12.68 -3.48 -3.40
C GLY A 475 12.36 -4.19 -2.08
N ASP A 476 12.84 -5.43 -1.97
CA ASP A 476 12.83 -6.18 -0.71
C ASP A 476 13.54 -5.40 0.43
N ARG A 477 14.49 -4.53 0.05
CA ARG A 477 15.28 -3.66 0.92
C ARG A 477 15.12 -2.19 0.55
N PHE A 478 15.29 -1.33 1.54
CA PHE A 478 15.57 0.09 1.32
C PHE A 478 17.01 0.29 0.82
N ALA A 479 17.18 1.19 -0.14
CA ALA A 479 18.47 1.71 -0.59
C ALA A 479 19.08 2.71 0.40
N GLY A 480 18.26 3.39 1.22
CA GLY A 480 18.70 4.39 2.19
C GLY A 480 18.65 3.95 3.66
N GLU A 481 19.23 4.78 4.53
CA GLU A 481 19.21 4.62 5.98
C GLU A 481 17.87 5.09 6.58
N LEU A 482 17.12 4.18 7.21
CA LEU A 482 15.92 4.54 7.97
C LEU A 482 16.27 5.29 9.26
N GLN A 483 15.65 6.46 9.43
CA GLN A 483 15.91 7.36 10.55
C GLN A 483 15.07 6.99 11.78
N SER A 484 15.58 7.27 12.99
CA SER A 484 14.94 6.86 14.26
C SER A 484 13.63 7.59 14.59
N ASN A 485 13.29 8.63 13.82
CA ASN A 485 12.04 9.39 13.85
C ASN A 485 11.16 9.12 12.60
N GLY A 486 11.57 8.21 11.72
CA GLY A 486 10.90 7.89 10.46
C GLY A 486 9.64 7.02 10.61
N LEU A 487 8.92 6.85 9.50
CA LEU A 487 7.66 6.08 9.43
C LEU A 487 7.77 4.60 9.81
N THR A 488 8.94 4.00 9.65
CA THR A 488 9.14 2.55 9.78
C THR A 488 10.58 2.21 10.18
N SER A 489 10.86 0.94 10.41
CA SER A 489 12.19 0.46 10.79
C SER A 489 12.54 -0.86 10.09
N CYS A 490 13.84 -1.17 9.97
CA CYS A 490 14.32 -2.37 9.29
C CYS A 490 13.79 -3.63 10.00
N GLY A 491 12.90 -4.38 9.36
CA GLY A 491 12.15 -5.47 10.00
C GLY A 491 11.97 -6.72 9.15
N GLY A 492 11.87 -6.56 7.83
CA GLY A 492 11.44 -7.62 6.91
C GLY A 492 9.97 -7.99 7.09
N ILE A 493 9.52 -9.00 6.32
CA ILE A 493 8.23 -9.65 6.53
C ILE A 493 8.28 -10.50 7.81
N ARG A 494 8.03 -9.83 8.94
CA ARG A 494 7.69 -10.42 10.22
C ARG A 494 6.22 -10.11 10.50
N PRO A 495 5.43 -11.06 11.07
CA PRO A 495 4.06 -10.76 11.49
C PRO A 495 4.06 -9.58 12.46
N GLY A 496 3.06 -8.71 12.35
CA GLY A 496 2.86 -7.62 13.30
C GLY A 496 2.88 -8.14 14.73
N GLY A 497 3.77 -7.60 15.57
CA GLY A 497 3.64 -7.76 17.01
C GLY A 497 2.31 -7.14 17.46
N SER A 498 1.71 -7.70 18.51
CA SER A 498 0.47 -7.17 19.08
C SER A 498 0.57 -5.66 19.28
N GLY A 499 -0.33 -4.92 18.63
CA GLY A 499 -0.52 -3.49 18.89
C GLY A 499 -0.73 -3.26 20.39
N ARG A 500 -0.32 -2.08 20.87
CA ARG A 500 -0.62 -1.68 22.25
C ARG A 500 -2.12 -1.40 22.37
N GLU A 501 -2.65 -1.70 23.55
CA GLU A 501 -4.03 -1.40 23.99
C GLU A 501 -4.32 0.11 23.98
#